data_AF-A0A2V9J1N5-F1
#
_entry.id   AF-A0A2V9J1N5-F1
#
_cell.length_a   1.000
_cell.length_b   1.000
_cell.length_c   1.000
_cell.angle_alpha   90.00
_cell.angle_beta   90.00
_cell.angle_gamma   90.00
#
_symmetry.space_group_name_H-M   'P 1'
#
loop_
_entity.id
_entity.type
_entity.pdbx_description
1 polymer ?
#
loop_
_entity_poly.entity_id
_entity_poly.type
_entity_poly.pdbx_seq_one_letter_code
_entity_poly.pdbx_strand_id
1 'polypeptide(L)'
;MAKVEQLIDASSLEAMRETIEEARGNEVFFLARLDDRGMAHEIVPLARGHDSAVPALMQVAGQGDVVIHNHPSGCLDPSSPDIAVASELGNRGVGCYIVNNAVDDVYVVVEAFKKQQNQLLNTREIIGWLAREGMVARNLTGFEARREQLRMLAAICHAFNDSKLALIEAGTGTGKSLAYLLPALSWAVRNKQRVVVSTNTINLQEQLLNKDLPLLERSLPFKFKAVLMKGRQNYVCLNKVDNLEKDGEYLIETEERAELKSLLQWAHKTRDGSRSDLSIVPKPSVWEKVACESDNCARVRCSFYNNCFFYNARREASAADLLVANHHLLFADLAVRSETGSYTDAAILPGYSRIILDEAHNVEDVATDYFGTQLSRRGLLQLLGRFYSLREKEKVRERGLLPYLLAKLKGVKGIDLKLYSRIYSHVQNQLLPLRERVAGGVSGLFDQLSAYFESSRKEEGAELKVRFTPEILGRPE
;
A
#
# COMPACT_ATOMS: atom_id res chain seq x y z
N MET A 1 18.82 -30.82 -21.23
CA MET A 1 18.83 -29.97 -22.43
C MET A 1 17.51 -30.13 -23.14
N ALA A 2 16.74 -29.06 -23.21
CA ALA A 2 15.52 -29.01 -24.02
C ALA A 2 15.92 -28.75 -25.48
N LYS A 3 15.21 -29.30 -26.45
CA LYS A 3 15.48 -28.95 -27.86
C LYS A 3 14.96 -27.54 -28.14
N VAL A 4 15.75 -26.70 -28.80
CA VAL A 4 15.36 -25.31 -29.09
C VAL A 4 14.03 -25.21 -29.84
N GLU A 5 13.80 -26.16 -30.75
CA GLU A 5 12.56 -26.29 -31.54
C GLU A 5 11.29 -26.54 -30.70
N GLN A 6 11.43 -26.93 -29.42
CA GLN A 6 10.32 -27.09 -28.49
C GLN A 6 10.01 -25.83 -27.68
N LEU A 7 10.89 -24.82 -27.75
CA LEU A 7 10.82 -23.61 -26.94
C LEU A 7 10.75 -22.33 -27.76
N ILE A 8 11.21 -22.33 -29.01
CA ILE A 8 11.27 -21.16 -29.90
C ILE A 8 10.68 -21.55 -31.26
N ASP A 9 9.82 -20.71 -31.83
CA ASP A 9 9.24 -20.96 -33.15
C ASP A 9 10.27 -20.84 -34.29
N ALA A 10 9.97 -21.47 -35.43
CA ALA A 10 10.92 -21.57 -36.53
C ALA A 10 11.31 -20.20 -37.12
N SER A 11 10.36 -19.26 -37.24
CA SER A 11 10.61 -17.91 -37.74
C SER A 11 11.55 -17.12 -36.82
N SER A 12 11.39 -17.29 -35.51
CA SER A 12 12.17 -16.59 -34.51
C SER A 12 13.58 -17.16 -34.40
N LEU A 13 13.74 -18.47 -34.59
CA LEU A 13 15.04 -19.13 -34.69
C LEU A 13 15.87 -18.55 -35.85
N GLU A 14 15.25 -18.39 -37.02
CA GLU A 14 15.90 -17.80 -38.20
C GLU A 14 16.28 -16.33 -37.94
N ALA A 15 15.35 -15.53 -37.42
CA ALA A 15 15.60 -14.13 -37.10
C ALA A 15 16.71 -13.92 -36.05
N MET A 16 16.79 -14.80 -35.04
CA MET A 16 17.88 -14.77 -34.05
C MET A 16 19.23 -15.05 -34.70
N ARG A 17 19.33 -16.07 -35.56
CA ARG A 17 20.57 -16.41 -36.26
C ARG A 17 21.07 -15.26 -37.12
N GLU A 18 20.18 -14.66 -37.91
CA GLU A 18 20.51 -13.48 -38.73
C GLU A 18 21.00 -12.32 -37.85
N THR A 19 20.31 -12.05 -36.74
CA THR A 19 20.68 -10.94 -35.84
C THR A 19 22.02 -11.16 -35.15
N ILE A 20 22.34 -12.41 -34.75
CA ILE A 20 23.63 -12.76 -34.14
C ILE A 20 24.75 -12.65 -35.18
N GLU A 21 24.50 -13.06 -36.43
CA GLU A 21 25.45 -12.92 -37.53
C GLU A 21 25.72 -11.44 -37.87
N GLU A 22 24.69 -10.59 -37.90
CA GLU A 22 24.83 -9.13 -38.04
C GLU A 22 25.65 -8.52 -36.90
N ALA A 23 25.53 -9.08 -35.68
CA ALA A 23 26.34 -8.71 -34.53
C ALA A 23 27.76 -9.31 -34.56
N ARG A 24 28.16 -9.97 -35.65
CA ARG A 24 29.46 -10.65 -35.84
C ARG A 24 29.70 -11.77 -34.83
N GLY A 25 28.64 -12.44 -34.39
CA GLY A 25 28.70 -13.52 -33.39
C GLY A 25 28.87 -13.01 -31.96
N ASN A 26 28.80 -11.71 -31.72
CA ASN A 26 28.79 -11.15 -30.37
C ASN A 26 27.48 -11.49 -29.64
N GLU A 27 27.50 -11.32 -28.33
CA GLU A 27 26.33 -11.51 -27.48
C GLU A 27 25.23 -10.47 -27.81
N VAL A 28 24.00 -10.93 -27.94
CA VAL A 28 22.81 -10.15 -28.23
C VAL A 28 21.75 -10.50 -27.20
N PHE A 29 21.10 -9.48 -26.66
CA PHE A 29 20.03 -9.61 -25.69
C PHE A 29 18.68 -9.42 -26.40
N PHE A 30 17.86 -10.45 -26.35
CA PHE A 30 16.56 -10.54 -27.00
C PHE A 30 15.42 -10.56 -25.97
N LEU A 31 14.28 -10.02 -26.38
CA LEU A 31 12.99 -10.21 -25.73
C LEU A 31 12.09 -11.02 -26.66
N ALA A 32 11.44 -12.04 -26.12
CA ALA A 32 10.48 -12.88 -26.81
C ALA A 32 9.16 -12.92 -26.04
N ARG A 33 8.04 -13.03 -26.74
CA ARG A 33 6.73 -13.31 -26.15
C ARG A 33 6.45 -14.81 -26.22
N LEU A 34 5.64 -15.31 -25.31
CA LEU A 34 5.16 -16.70 -25.37
C LEU A 34 3.78 -16.79 -26.01
N ASP A 35 3.62 -17.76 -26.90
CA ASP A 35 2.32 -18.14 -27.46
C ASP A 35 1.49 -18.99 -26.47
N ASP A 36 0.27 -19.37 -26.84
CA ASP A 36 -0.61 -20.21 -26.02
C ASP A 36 -0.02 -21.61 -25.73
N ARG A 37 0.93 -22.08 -26.54
CA ARG A 37 1.63 -23.36 -26.36
C ARG A 37 2.86 -23.22 -25.47
N GLY A 38 3.27 -21.99 -25.15
CA GLY A 38 4.48 -21.69 -24.37
C GLY A 38 5.75 -21.62 -25.22
N MET A 39 5.63 -21.45 -26.54
CA MET A 39 6.74 -21.24 -27.46
C MET A 39 7.05 -19.75 -27.60
N ALA A 40 8.34 -19.41 -27.59
CA ALA A 40 8.82 -18.07 -27.84
C ALA A 40 8.61 -17.67 -29.30
N HIS A 41 7.94 -16.54 -29.51
CA HIS A 41 7.66 -15.90 -30.79
C HIS A 41 7.81 -14.37 -30.67
N GLU A 42 7.70 -13.64 -31.79
CA GLU A 42 7.84 -12.17 -31.83
C GLU A 42 9.15 -11.68 -31.17
N ILE A 43 10.28 -12.27 -31.56
CA ILE A 43 11.58 -11.92 -30.98
C ILE A 43 12.06 -10.54 -31.42
N VAL A 44 12.48 -9.73 -30.45
CA VAL A 44 13.03 -8.38 -30.67
C VAL A 44 14.42 -8.27 -30.04
N PRO A 45 15.48 -7.94 -30.80
CA PRO A 45 16.79 -7.64 -30.23
C PRO A 45 16.76 -6.28 -29.53
N LEU A 46 17.07 -6.27 -28.23
CA LEU A 46 17.07 -5.07 -27.40
C LEU A 46 18.47 -4.46 -27.23
N ALA A 47 19.51 -5.29 -27.18
CA ALA A 47 20.88 -4.82 -27.04
C ALA A 47 21.86 -5.74 -27.78
N ARG A 48 22.97 -5.16 -28.25
CA ARG A 48 24.11 -5.88 -28.83
C ARG A 48 25.35 -5.56 -28.00
N GLY A 49 26.08 -6.60 -27.63
CA GLY A 49 27.25 -6.54 -26.78
C GLY A 49 28.52 -6.87 -27.53
N HIS A 50 29.48 -7.45 -26.81
CA HIS A 50 30.71 -8.02 -27.37
C HIS A 50 30.77 -9.52 -27.09
N ASP A 51 31.95 -10.12 -27.21
CA ASP A 51 32.19 -11.56 -27.08
C ASP A 51 31.96 -12.16 -25.67
N SER A 52 31.74 -11.32 -24.66
CA SER A 52 31.74 -11.73 -23.25
C SER A 52 30.76 -10.95 -22.35
N ALA A 53 30.02 -10.00 -22.91
CA ALA A 53 28.97 -9.30 -22.17
C ALA A 53 27.99 -8.57 -23.10
N VAL A 54 26.73 -8.46 -22.65
CA VAL A 54 25.68 -7.61 -23.22
C VAL A 54 24.92 -6.83 -22.14
N PRO A 55 24.43 -5.61 -22.41
CA PRO A 55 23.53 -4.92 -21.49
C PRO A 55 22.20 -5.66 -21.28
N ALA A 56 21.83 -5.89 -20.01
CA ALA A 56 20.55 -6.50 -19.63
C ALA A 56 19.45 -5.44 -19.41
N LEU A 57 18.51 -5.34 -20.35
CA LEU A 57 17.42 -4.37 -20.33
C LEU A 57 16.15 -4.91 -19.63
N MET A 58 16.25 -5.06 -18.31
CA MET A 58 15.25 -5.75 -17.48
C MET A 58 13.86 -5.10 -17.46
N GLN A 59 13.79 -3.77 -17.61
CA GLN A 59 12.53 -3.03 -17.47
C GLN A 59 11.56 -3.27 -18.64
N VAL A 60 12.04 -3.79 -19.76
CA VAL A 60 11.25 -4.00 -20.98
C VAL A 60 10.44 -5.30 -20.92
N ALA A 61 10.88 -6.30 -20.15
CA ALA A 61 10.22 -7.60 -20.04
C ALA A 61 9.08 -7.58 -19.00
N GLY A 62 7.93 -8.14 -19.37
CA GLY A 62 6.76 -8.33 -18.50
C GLY A 62 6.49 -9.80 -18.16
N GLN A 63 5.65 -10.05 -17.16
CA GLN A 63 5.33 -11.41 -16.72
C GLN A 63 4.84 -12.29 -17.89
N GLY A 64 5.46 -13.46 -18.03
CA GLY A 64 5.20 -14.41 -19.11
C GLY A 64 5.99 -14.17 -20.39
N ASP A 65 6.77 -13.10 -20.49
CA ASP A 65 7.78 -12.93 -21.53
C ASP A 65 9.02 -13.78 -21.21
N VAL A 66 9.89 -13.95 -22.21
CA VAL A 66 11.18 -14.61 -22.08
C VAL A 66 12.27 -13.67 -22.56
N VAL A 67 13.31 -13.53 -21.75
CA VAL A 67 14.57 -12.92 -22.15
C VAL A 67 15.51 -14.02 -22.65
N ILE A 68 16.13 -13.80 -23.80
CA ILE A 68 17.06 -14.75 -24.41
C ILE A 68 18.36 -14.02 -24.72
N HIS A 69 19.51 -14.62 -24.43
CA HIS A 69 20.80 -14.13 -24.93
C HIS A 69 21.66 -15.30 -25.42
N ASN A 70 22.58 -15.02 -26.35
CA ASN A 70 23.48 -16.03 -26.89
C ASN A 70 24.85 -15.99 -26.22
N HIS A 71 25.42 -17.14 -25.88
CA HIS A 71 26.82 -17.24 -25.49
C HIS A 71 27.71 -17.49 -26.72
N PRO A 72 28.59 -16.53 -27.09
CA PRO A 72 29.47 -16.69 -28.26
C PRO A 72 30.42 -17.88 -28.17
N SER A 73 30.78 -18.29 -26.95
CA SER A 73 31.65 -19.44 -26.69
C SER A 73 31.00 -20.80 -26.98
N GLY A 74 29.66 -20.86 -27.07
CA GLY A 74 28.89 -22.09 -27.15
C GLY A 74 28.74 -22.84 -25.82
N CYS A 75 29.36 -22.36 -24.73
CA CYS A 75 29.15 -22.89 -23.39
C CYS A 75 27.89 -22.27 -22.79
N LEU A 76 26.85 -23.08 -22.52
CA LEU A 76 25.57 -22.57 -22.02
C LEU A 76 25.45 -22.57 -20.49
N ASP A 77 26.53 -22.89 -19.77
CA ASP A 77 26.54 -22.80 -18.32
C ASP A 77 26.39 -21.33 -17.89
N PRO A 78 25.40 -21.01 -17.05
CA PRO A 78 25.14 -19.63 -16.65
C PRO A 78 26.26 -19.10 -15.75
N SER A 79 26.76 -17.92 -16.08
CA SER A 79 27.71 -17.16 -15.26
C SER A 79 27.02 -16.53 -14.04
N SER A 80 27.80 -16.02 -13.07
CA SER A 80 27.23 -15.34 -11.90
C SER A 80 26.33 -14.14 -12.27
N PRO A 81 26.68 -13.29 -13.26
CA PRO A 81 25.77 -12.30 -13.82
C PRO A 81 24.45 -12.88 -14.35
N ASP A 82 24.50 -13.99 -15.09
CA ASP A 82 23.31 -14.60 -15.68
C ASP A 82 22.36 -15.13 -14.59
N ILE A 83 22.91 -15.73 -13.54
CA ILE A 83 22.12 -16.17 -12.38
C ILE A 83 21.47 -14.97 -11.68
N ALA A 84 22.19 -13.86 -11.53
CA ALA A 84 21.64 -12.65 -10.90
C ALA A 84 20.48 -12.06 -11.73
N VAL A 85 20.68 -11.92 -13.04
CA VAL A 85 19.68 -11.45 -14.01
C VAL A 85 18.47 -12.39 -14.00
N ALA A 86 18.70 -13.70 -14.12
CA ALA A 86 17.66 -14.71 -14.12
C ALA A 86 16.85 -14.71 -12.82
N SER A 87 17.50 -14.54 -11.65
CA SER A 87 16.80 -14.46 -10.38
C SER A 87 15.91 -13.22 -10.27
N GLU A 88 16.37 -12.07 -10.76
CA GLU A 88 15.59 -10.83 -10.78
C GLU A 88 14.37 -10.93 -11.72
N LEU A 89 14.58 -11.45 -12.94
CA LEU A 89 13.53 -11.68 -13.92
C LEU A 89 12.52 -12.75 -13.45
N GLY A 90 13.00 -13.83 -12.87
CA GLY A 90 12.17 -14.92 -12.36
C GLY A 90 11.22 -14.46 -11.24
N ASN A 91 11.66 -13.55 -10.37
CA ASN A 91 10.78 -12.94 -9.36
C ASN A 91 9.64 -12.12 -9.97
N ARG A 92 9.79 -11.65 -11.21
CA ARG A 92 8.77 -10.94 -11.99
C ARG A 92 7.97 -11.87 -12.91
N GLY A 93 8.26 -13.18 -12.86
CA GLY A 93 7.64 -14.20 -13.68
C GLY A 93 8.08 -14.20 -15.14
N VAL A 94 9.25 -13.63 -15.44
CA VAL A 94 9.88 -13.60 -16.77
C VAL A 94 10.84 -14.78 -16.88
N GLY A 95 10.83 -15.48 -18.02
CA GLY A 95 11.78 -16.57 -18.30
C GLY A 95 13.15 -16.05 -18.75
N CYS A 96 14.20 -16.83 -18.54
CA CYS A 96 15.56 -16.47 -18.93
C CYS A 96 16.26 -17.66 -19.57
N TYR A 97 16.55 -17.56 -20.88
CA TYR A 97 17.16 -18.63 -21.68
C TYR A 97 18.53 -18.19 -22.22
N ILE A 98 19.45 -19.14 -22.30
CA ILE A 98 20.79 -18.98 -22.90
C ILE A 98 20.87 -19.89 -24.11
N VAL A 99 21.21 -19.35 -25.27
CA VAL A 99 21.39 -20.12 -26.51
C VAL A 99 22.84 -20.06 -26.99
N ASN A 100 23.25 -20.95 -27.87
CA ASN A 100 24.52 -20.80 -28.59
C ASN A 100 24.33 -19.94 -29.84
N ASN A 101 25.43 -19.53 -30.49
CA ASN A 101 25.35 -18.70 -31.71
C ASN A 101 24.65 -19.38 -32.89
N ALA A 102 24.69 -20.70 -32.98
CA ALA A 102 23.94 -21.46 -33.99
C ALA A 102 22.44 -21.53 -33.68
N VAL A 103 22.03 -21.15 -32.46
CA VAL A 103 20.66 -21.23 -31.96
C VAL A 103 20.06 -22.62 -32.20
N ASP A 104 20.85 -23.66 -31.90
CA ASP A 104 20.46 -25.07 -32.00
C ASP A 104 20.55 -25.82 -30.66
N ASP A 105 21.12 -25.17 -29.63
CA ASP A 105 21.08 -25.61 -28.24
C ASP A 105 20.63 -24.47 -27.31
N VAL A 106 19.94 -24.82 -26.22
CA VAL A 106 19.38 -23.89 -25.24
C VAL A 106 19.46 -24.43 -23.82
N TYR A 107 19.87 -23.56 -22.91
CA TYR A 107 19.80 -23.75 -21.48
C TYR A 107 18.74 -22.82 -20.90
N VAL A 108 17.74 -23.40 -20.24
CA VAL A 108 16.68 -22.65 -19.56
C VAL A 108 17.12 -22.41 -18.12
N VAL A 109 17.50 -21.18 -17.80
CA VAL A 109 17.88 -20.80 -16.43
C VAL A 109 16.64 -20.68 -15.55
N VAL A 110 15.60 -20.04 -16.07
CA VAL A 110 14.29 -19.90 -15.42
C VAL A 110 13.21 -20.06 -16.50
N GLU A 111 12.23 -20.93 -16.25
CA GLU A 111 11.05 -21.06 -17.10
C GLU A 111 10.17 -19.81 -16.98
N ALA A 112 9.68 -19.28 -18.11
CA ALA A 112 8.68 -18.21 -18.06
C ALA A 112 7.39 -18.72 -17.42
N PHE A 113 6.87 -17.95 -16.48
CA PHE A 113 5.60 -18.27 -15.85
C PHE A 113 4.50 -18.02 -16.88
N LYS A 114 3.76 -19.06 -17.27
CA LYS A 114 2.61 -18.90 -18.16
C LYS A 114 1.73 -17.77 -17.64
N LYS A 115 1.60 -16.70 -18.44
CA LYS A 115 0.68 -15.61 -18.15
C LYS A 115 -0.70 -16.26 -18.05
N GLN A 116 -1.23 -16.40 -16.85
CA GLN A 116 -2.57 -16.93 -16.66
C GLN A 116 -3.51 -15.99 -17.40
N GLN A 117 -4.07 -16.46 -18.53
CA GLN A 117 -5.12 -15.73 -19.20
C GLN A 117 -6.28 -15.61 -18.22
N ASN A 118 -6.66 -14.37 -17.93
CA ASN A 118 -7.76 -14.12 -17.02
C ASN A 118 -9.03 -14.74 -17.61
N GLN A 119 -9.72 -15.56 -16.83
CA GLN A 119 -11.06 -16.00 -17.12
C GLN A 119 -12.01 -14.81 -17.02
N LEU A 120 -12.59 -14.44 -18.16
CA LEU A 120 -13.57 -13.38 -18.24
C LEU A 120 -14.82 -13.73 -17.42
N LEU A 121 -15.40 -12.69 -16.81
CA LEU A 121 -16.68 -12.78 -16.13
C LEU A 121 -17.79 -13.03 -17.14
N ASN A 122 -18.60 -14.06 -16.89
CA ASN A 122 -19.84 -14.27 -17.63
C ASN A 122 -20.94 -13.40 -17.02
N THR A 123 -21.17 -12.23 -17.62
CA THR A 123 -22.14 -11.25 -17.12
C THR A 123 -23.55 -11.84 -16.97
N ARG A 124 -23.99 -12.72 -17.89
CA ARG A 124 -25.32 -13.32 -17.83
C ARG A 124 -25.46 -14.27 -16.63
N GLU A 125 -24.43 -15.06 -16.37
CA GLU A 125 -24.38 -15.97 -15.22
C GLU A 125 -24.49 -15.19 -13.90
N ILE A 126 -23.67 -14.14 -13.74
CA ILE A 126 -23.60 -13.34 -12.51
C ILE A 126 -24.91 -12.56 -12.30
N ILE A 127 -25.51 -12.00 -13.36
CA ILE A 127 -26.85 -11.40 -13.31
C ILE A 127 -27.90 -12.43 -12.86
N GLY A 128 -27.80 -13.67 -13.34
CA GLY A 128 -28.70 -14.76 -12.97
C GLY A 128 -28.71 -15.07 -11.47
N TRP A 129 -27.63 -14.78 -10.74
CA TRP A 129 -27.59 -14.97 -9.29
C TRP A 129 -28.50 -14.00 -8.52
N LEU A 130 -28.77 -12.81 -9.08
CA LEU A 130 -29.70 -11.79 -8.56
C LEU A 130 -31.08 -11.82 -9.23
N ALA A 131 -31.36 -12.78 -10.12
CA ALA A 131 -32.71 -12.96 -10.66
C ALA A 131 -33.69 -13.39 -9.55
N ARG A 132 -35.00 -13.27 -9.78
CA ARG A 132 -36.06 -13.62 -8.80
C ARG A 132 -35.91 -15.02 -8.19
N GLU A 133 -35.38 -15.98 -8.95
CA GLU A 133 -35.12 -17.35 -8.52
C GLU A 133 -33.63 -17.68 -8.38
N GLY A 134 -32.77 -16.66 -8.45
CA GLY A 134 -31.32 -16.76 -8.35
C GLY A 134 -30.87 -17.18 -6.94
N MET A 135 -29.67 -17.73 -6.85
CA MET A 135 -29.10 -18.25 -5.59
C MET A 135 -29.04 -17.21 -4.46
N VAL A 136 -28.77 -15.94 -4.78
CA VAL A 136 -28.73 -14.85 -3.79
C VAL A 136 -30.15 -14.47 -3.36
N ALA A 137 -31.08 -14.42 -4.30
CA ALA A 137 -32.49 -14.13 -4.03
C ALA A 137 -33.14 -15.15 -3.09
N ARG A 138 -32.81 -16.44 -3.23
CA ARG A 138 -33.34 -17.53 -2.39
C ARG A 138 -32.96 -17.41 -0.91
N ASN A 139 -31.78 -16.86 -0.64
CA ASN A 139 -31.25 -16.73 0.72
C ASN A 139 -31.49 -15.35 1.34
N LEU A 140 -32.17 -14.44 0.62
CA LEU A 140 -32.45 -13.09 1.06
C LEU A 140 -33.96 -12.86 1.14
N THR A 141 -34.50 -12.93 2.36
CA THR A 141 -35.92 -12.70 2.61
C THR A 141 -36.36 -11.32 2.15
N GLY A 142 -37.43 -11.25 1.34
CA GLY A 142 -37.94 -9.98 0.80
C GLY A 142 -37.08 -9.38 -0.31
N PHE A 143 -36.23 -10.18 -0.97
CA PHE A 143 -35.46 -9.72 -2.11
C PHE A 143 -36.35 -9.28 -3.27
N GLU A 144 -36.03 -8.11 -3.82
CA GLU A 144 -36.65 -7.55 -5.01
C GLU A 144 -35.55 -7.26 -6.04
N ALA A 145 -35.71 -7.82 -7.23
CA ALA A 145 -34.78 -7.60 -8.34
C ALA A 145 -34.96 -6.17 -8.88
N ARG A 146 -33.90 -5.34 -8.79
CA ARG A 146 -33.90 -3.95 -9.25
C ARG A 146 -33.14 -3.82 -10.56
N ARG A 147 -33.76 -3.24 -11.59
CA ARG A 147 -33.14 -3.07 -12.93
C ARG A 147 -31.84 -2.27 -12.87
N GLU A 148 -31.77 -1.26 -11.99
CA GLU A 148 -30.59 -0.42 -11.78
C GLU A 148 -29.42 -1.21 -11.20
N GLN A 149 -29.70 -2.11 -10.24
CA GLN A 149 -28.71 -3.02 -9.65
C GLN A 149 -28.07 -3.92 -10.72
N LEU A 150 -28.91 -4.51 -11.59
CA LEU A 150 -28.45 -5.38 -12.67
C LEU A 150 -27.64 -4.61 -13.72
N ARG A 151 -28.03 -3.36 -14.02
CA ARG A 151 -27.29 -2.48 -14.94
C ARG A 151 -25.91 -2.13 -14.38
N MET A 152 -25.84 -1.76 -13.10
CA MET A 152 -24.58 -1.50 -12.39
C MET A 152 -23.67 -2.73 -12.43
N LEU A 153 -24.19 -3.91 -12.07
CA LEU A 153 -23.44 -5.16 -12.09
C LEU A 153 -22.88 -5.48 -13.48
N ALA A 154 -23.70 -5.30 -14.54
CA ALA A 154 -23.26 -5.51 -15.91
C ALA A 154 -22.11 -4.57 -16.32
N ALA A 155 -22.21 -3.29 -15.96
CA ALA A 155 -21.17 -2.31 -16.22
C ALA A 155 -19.86 -2.66 -15.49
N ILE A 156 -19.95 -3.12 -14.24
CA ILE A 156 -18.79 -3.56 -13.46
C ILE A 156 -18.16 -4.81 -14.09
N CYS A 157 -18.94 -5.80 -14.52
CA CYS A 157 -18.40 -6.98 -15.21
C CYS A 157 -17.61 -6.61 -16.47
N HIS A 158 -18.15 -5.69 -17.27
CA HIS A 158 -17.47 -5.20 -18.47
C HIS A 158 -16.16 -4.49 -18.12
N ALA A 159 -16.17 -3.61 -17.10
CA ALA A 159 -14.98 -2.90 -16.64
C ALA A 159 -13.88 -3.85 -16.13
N PHE A 160 -14.26 -4.90 -15.40
CA PHE A 160 -13.33 -5.93 -14.92
C PHE A 160 -12.67 -6.70 -16.08
N ASN A 161 -13.48 -7.14 -17.05
CA ASN A 161 -13.05 -7.90 -18.22
C ASN A 161 -12.11 -7.09 -19.13
N ASP A 162 -12.50 -5.85 -19.42
CA ASP A 162 -11.77 -4.97 -20.34
C ASP A 162 -10.64 -4.20 -19.65
N SER A 163 -10.46 -4.37 -18.33
CA SER A 163 -9.52 -3.58 -17.51
C SER A 163 -9.72 -2.07 -17.67
N LYS A 164 -10.98 -1.62 -17.64
CA LYS A 164 -11.38 -0.21 -17.80
C LYS A 164 -11.82 0.40 -16.47
N LEU A 165 -11.78 1.74 -16.42
CA LEU A 165 -12.38 2.51 -15.34
C LEU A 165 -13.89 2.65 -15.58
N ALA A 166 -14.69 2.46 -14.53
CA ALA A 166 -16.13 2.71 -14.54
C ALA A 166 -16.48 3.70 -13.44
N LEU A 167 -17.13 4.80 -13.81
CA LEU A 167 -17.73 5.75 -12.89
C LEU A 167 -19.25 5.55 -12.90
N ILE A 168 -19.82 5.14 -11.78
CA ILE A 168 -21.23 4.77 -11.68
C ILE A 168 -21.85 5.55 -10.53
N GLU A 169 -22.83 6.39 -10.86
CA GLU A 169 -23.72 6.98 -9.87
C GLU A 169 -24.90 6.03 -9.61
N ALA A 170 -25.13 5.69 -8.35
CA ALA A 170 -26.22 4.82 -7.95
C ALA A 170 -26.88 5.33 -6.67
N GLY A 171 -28.20 5.48 -6.72
CA GLY A 171 -29.01 5.97 -5.60
C GLY A 171 -28.89 5.11 -4.34
N THR A 172 -29.29 5.64 -3.19
CA THR A 172 -29.41 4.86 -1.95
C THR A 172 -30.48 3.77 -2.10
N GLY A 173 -30.31 2.63 -1.42
CA GLY A 173 -31.26 1.51 -1.48
C GLY A 173 -31.29 0.69 -2.80
N THR A 174 -30.47 1.04 -3.80
CA THR A 174 -30.38 0.32 -5.08
C THR A 174 -29.73 -1.07 -4.98
N GLY A 175 -29.18 -1.44 -3.82
CA GLY A 175 -28.47 -2.71 -3.63
C GLY A 175 -27.04 -2.70 -4.19
N LYS A 176 -26.37 -1.54 -4.15
CA LYS A 176 -25.00 -1.30 -4.66
C LYS A 176 -23.99 -2.35 -4.22
N SER A 177 -24.01 -2.71 -2.93
CA SER A 177 -23.05 -3.63 -2.33
C SER A 177 -23.03 -4.98 -3.04
N LEU A 178 -24.18 -5.60 -3.26
CA LEU A 178 -24.24 -6.86 -4.01
C LEU A 178 -23.84 -6.69 -5.48
N ALA A 179 -24.19 -5.55 -6.10
CA ALA A 179 -23.87 -5.29 -7.50
C ALA A 179 -22.36 -5.23 -7.77
N TYR A 180 -21.56 -4.73 -6.82
CA TYR A 180 -20.10 -4.72 -6.94
C TYR A 180 -19.41 -5.94 -6.31
N LEU A 181 -19.96 -6.53 -5.24
CA LEU A 181 -19.34 -7.68 -4.57
C LEU A 181 -19.37 -8.94 -5.43
N LEU A 182 -20.47 -9.19 -6.15
CA LEU A 182 -20.61 -10.37 -7.00
C LEU A 182 -19.55 -10.47 -8.10
N PRO A 183 -19.35 -9.45 -8.95
CA PRO A 183 -18.26 -9.48 -9.93
C PRO A 183 -16.88 -9.48 -9.27
N ALA A 184 -16.68 -8.76 -8.16
CA ALA A 184 -15.42 -8.74 -7.43
C ALA A 184 -14.99 -10.12 -6.94
N LEU A 185 -15.89 -10.83 -6.25
CA LEU A 185 -15.63 -12.17 -5.72
C LEU A 185 -15.47 -13.20 -6.84
N SER A 186 -16.30 -13.11 -7.89
CA SER A 186 -16.19 -13.98 -9.05
C SER A 186 -14.85 -13.80 -9.75
N TRP A 187 -14.38 -12.56 -9.93
CA TRP A 187 -13.06 -12.28 -10.47
C TRP A 187 -11.95 -12.82 -9.57
N ALA A 188 -12.04 -12.55 -8.26
CA ALA A 188 -11.01 -12.91 -7.31
C ALA A 188 -10.75 -14.41 -7.29
N VAL A 189 -11.82 -15.21 -7.24
CA VAL A 189 -11.73 -16.66 -7.16
C VAL A 189 -11.34 -17.27 -8.51
N ARG A 190 -11.94 -16.84 -9.63
CA ARG A 190 -11.65 -17.41 -10.96
C ARG A 190 -10.22 -17.13 -11.42
N ASN A 191 -9.70 -15.95 -11.09
CA ASN A 191 -8.39 -15.49 -11.56
C ASN A 191 -7.30 -15.57 -10.48
N LYS A 192 -7.64 -16.02 -9.26
CA LYS A 192 -6.73 -16.01 -8.09
C LYS A 192 -6.10 -14.62 -7.89
N GLN A 193 -6.89 -13.58 -8.12
CA GLN A 193 -6.45 -12.20 -8.21
C GLN A 193 -7.22 -11.35 -7.22
N ARG A 194 -6.54 -10.90 -6.18
CA ARG A 194 -7.16 -10.16 -5.09
C ARG A 194 -7.84 -8.87 -5.56
N VAL A 195 -9.02 -8.61 -5.01
CA VAL A 195 -9.79 -7.39 -5.23
C VAL A 195 -9.88 -6.59 -3.93
N VAL A 196 -9.74 -5.27 -4.02
CA VAL A 196 -9.93 -4.36 -2.88
C VAL A 196 -11.26 -3.64 -3.03
N VAL A 197 -12.08 -3.64 -1.99
CA VAL A 197 -13.25 -2.77 -1.83
C VAL A 197 -12.91 -1.75 -0.76
N SER A 198 -12.85 -0.48 -1.16
CA SER A 198 -12.62 0.61 -0.25
C SER A 198 -13.92 1.35 0.01
N THR A 199 -14.26 1.58 1.28
CA THR A 199 -15.42 2.36 1.68
C THR A 199 -15.02 3.54 2.56
N ASN A 200 -15.90 4.52 2.74
CA ASN A 200 -15.61 5.66 3.60
C ASN A 200 -15.89 5.37 5.09
N THR A 201 -17.09 4.84 5.41
CA THR A 201 -17.57 4.77 6.79
C THR A 201 -17.42 3.39 7.42
N ILE A 202 -17.21 3.36 8.75
CA ILE A 202 -17.17 2.12 9.54
C ILE A 202 -18.47 1.33 9.41
N ASN A 203 -19.62 2.02 9.44
CA ASN A 203 -20.94 1.39 9.30
C ASN A 203 -21.09 0.61 7.98
N LEU A 204 -20.57 1.13 6.87
CA LEU A 204 -20.59 0.43 5.60
C LEU A 204 -19.68 -0.81 5.63
N GLN A 205 -18.51 -0.71 6.27
CA GLN A 205 -17.61 -1.87 6.43
C GLN A 205 -18.27 -2.96 7.27
N GLU A 206 -18.92 -2.59 8.37
CA GLU A 206 -19.66 -3.52 9.21
C GLU A 206 -20.86 -4.13 8.47
N GLN A 207 -21.56 -3.37 7.64
CA GLN A 207 -22.62 -3.90 6.80
C GLN A 207 -22.08 -4.96 5.83
N LEU A 208 -20.96 -4.67 5.16
CA LEU A 208 -20.33 -5.62 4.25
C LEU A 208 -19.91 -6.90 4.97
N LEU A 209 -19.29 -6.79 6.14
CA LEU A 209 -18.72 -7.93 6.86
C LEU A 209 -19.75 -8.75 7.62
N ASN A 210 -20.77 -8.11 8.21
CA ASN A 210 -21.73 -8.79 9.08
C ASN A 210 -23.02 -9.20 8.36
N LYS A 211 -23.29 -8.64 7.17
CA LYS A 211 -24.50 -8.95 6.39
C LYS A 211 -24.19 -9.42 4.98
N ASP A 212 -23.59 -8.58 4.14
CA ASP A 212 -23.51 -8.84 2.70
C ASP A 212 -22.55 -10.01 2.38
N LEU A 213 -21.35 -10.02 2.93
CA LEU A 213 -20.37 -11.11 2.72
C LEU A 213 -20.85 -12.45 3.32
N PRO A 214 -21.39 -12.53 4.56
CA PRO A 214 -21.95 -13.78 5.09
C PRO A 214 -23.18 -14.29 4.32
N LEU A 215 -23.95 -13.40 3.69
CA LEU A 215 -25.04 -13.78 2.78
C LEU A 215 -24.45 -14.43 1.51
N LEU A 216 -23.44 -13.80 0.92
CA LEU A 216 -22.79 -14.31 -0.29
C LEU A 216 -22.04 -15.62 -0.04
N GLU A 217 -21.41 -15.79 1.12
CA GLU A 217 -20.73 -17.04 1.50
C GLU A 217 -21.69 -18.25 1.56
N ARG A 218 -22.95 -18.01 1.95
CA ARG A 218 -24.02 -19.02 1.99
C ARG A 218 -24.70 -19.24 0.64
N SER A 219 -24.58 -18.29 -0.28
CA SER A 219 -25.35 -18.27 -1.53
C SER A 219 -24.55 -18.66 -2.76
N LEU A 220 -23.25 -18.34 -2.78
CA LEU A 220 -22.41 -18.54 -3.95
C LEU A 220 -21.92 -19.99 -4.08
N PRO A 221 -21.67 -20.47 -5.31
CA PRO A 221 -21.29 -21.86 -5.57
C PRO A 221 -19.80 -22.12 -5.30
N PHE A 222 -19.06 -21.14 -4.79
CA PHE A 222 -17.64 -21.20 -4.53
C PHE A 222 -17.31 -20.60 -3.16
N LYS A 223 -16.18 -21.00 -2.59
CA LYS A 223 -15.65 -20.44 -1.36
C LYS A 223 -14.73 -19.27 -1.67
N PHE A 224 -14.73 -18.28 -0.78
CA PHE A 224 -13.86 -17.12 -0.85
C PHE A 224 -13.49 -16.70 0.57
N LYS A 225 -12.36 -16.00 0.71
CA LYS A 225 -11.93 -15.39 1.96
C LYS A 225 -11.94 -13.86 1.84
N ALA A 226 -12.79 -13.21 2.62
CA ALA A 226 -12.83 -11.76 2.74
C ALA A 226 -12.24 -11.31 4.08
N VAL A 227 -11.41 -10.26 4.08
CA VAL A 227 -10.76 -9.75 5.30
C VAL A 227 -10.86 -8.23 5.37
N LEU A 228 -11.19 -7.72 6.57
CA LEU A 228 -11.16 -6.28 6.86
C LEU A 228 -9.76 -5.83 7.22
N MET A 229 -9.28 -4.84 6.49
CA MET A 229 -8.00 -4.18 6.71
C MET A 229 -8.18 -2.93 7.54
N LYS A 230 -7.53 -2.94 8.71
CA LYS A 230 -7.50 -1.82 9.65
C LYS A 230 -6.08 -1.25 9.77
N GLY A 231 -6.00 0.06 10.04
CA GLY A 231 -4.75 0.72 10.39
C GLY A 231 -4.14 0.14 11.67
N ARG A 232 -2.81 0.22 11.83
CA ARG A 232 -2.07 -0.38 12.96
C ARG A 232 -2.58 0.06 14.33
N GLN A 233 -2.93 1.34 14.47
CA GLN A 233 -3.44 1.92 15.71
C GLN A 233 -4.80 1.34 16.14
N ASN A 234 -5.49 0.56 15.29
CA ASN A 234 -6.72 -0.12 15.67
C ASN A 234 -6.49 -1.46 16.38
N TYR A 235 -5.24 -1.84 16.63
CA TYR A 235 -4.90 -3.08 17.31
C TYR A 235 -4.18 -2.81 18.63
N VAL A 236 -4.52 -3.59 19.66
CA VAL A 236 -3.80 -3.59 20.93
C VAL A 236 -2.42 -4.25 20.78
N CYS A 237 -1.42 -3.71 21.47
CA CYS A 237 -0.06 -4.22 21.49
C CYS A 237 0.19 -5.01 22.79
N LEU A 238 0.31 -6.33 22.69
CA LEU A 238 0.57 -7.21 23.83
C LEU A 238 1.84 -6.84 24.60
N ASN A 239 2.87 -6.34 23.92
CA ASN A 239 4.10 -5.88 24.57
C ASN A 239 3.89 -4.62 25.43
N LYS A 240 3.03 -3.68 24.97
CA LYS A 240 2.69 -2.49 25.77
C LYS A 240 1.81 -2.89 26.97
N VAL A 241 0.88 -3.82 26.77
CA VAL A 241 0.04 -4.40 27.85
C VAL A 241 0.93 -5.04 28.93
N ASP A 242 1.86 -5.92 28.54
CA ASP A 242 2.78 -6.61 29.45
C ASP A 242 3.70 -5.62 30.21
N ASN A 243 4.22 -4.59 29.54
CA ASN A 243 5.01 -3.54 30.20
C ASN A 243 4.18 -2.74 31.21
N LEU A 244 2.94 -2.38 30.88
CA LEU A 244 2.06 -1.64 31.80
C LEU A 244 1.66 -2.47 33.02
N GLU A 245 1.49 -3.78 32.86
CA GLU A 245 1.25 -4.70 33.98
C GLU A 245 2.48 -4.83 34.90
N LYS A 246 3.70 -4.75 34.35
CA LYS A 246 4.97 -4.84 35.09
C LYS A 246 5.41 -3.54 35.75
N ASP A 247 5.29 -2.41 35.05
CA ASP A 247 5.77 -1.10 35.51
C ASP A 247 4.85 -0.48 36.58
N GLY A 248 3.64 -1.02 36.76
CA GLY A 248 2.70 -0.66 37.83
C GLY A 248 2.03 0.71 37.65
N GLU A 249 0.95 0.93 38.41
CA GLU A 249 0.04 2.09 38.30
C GLU A 249 0.65 3.48 38.58
N TYR A 250 1.96 3.56 38.87
CA TYR A 250 2.63 4.77 39.37
C TYR A 250 2.73 5.91 38.34
N LEU A 251 2.58 5.62 37.04
CA LEU A 251 2.66 6.60 35.95
C LEU A 251 1.28 6.99 35.37
N ILE A 252 0.18 6.55 36.00
CA ILE A 252 -1.17 6.71 35.46
C ILE A 252 -2.00 7.64 36.35
N GLU A 253 -2.57 8.68 35.72
CA GLU A 253 -3.51 9.61 36.34
C GLU A 253 -4.71 8.85 36.93
N THR A 254 -5.15 9.26 38.12
CA THR A 254 -6.14 8.53 38.93
C THR A 254 -7.46 8.28 38.19
N GLU A 255 -7.87 9.18 37.30
CA GLU A 255 -9.11 9.10 36.52
C GLU A 255 -9.06 8.07 35.37
N GLU A 256 -7.88 7.72 34.87
CA GLU A 256 -7.71 6.79 33.74
C GLU A 256 -7.50 5.33 34.20
N ARG A 257 -7.25 5.10 35.49
CA ARG A 257 -6.88 3.78 36.02
C ARG A 257 -7.97 2.72 35.85
N ALA A 258 -9.22 3.07 36.15
CA ALA A 258 -10.33 2.12 36.04
C ALA A 258 -10.55 1.67 34.58
N GLU A 259 -10.48 2.62 33.65
CA GLU A 259 -10.62 2.39 32.22
C GLU A 259 -9.46 1.54 31.67
N LEU A 260 -8.22 1.87 32.04
CA LEU A 260 -7.05 1.09 31.63
C LEU A 260 -7.10 -0.34 32.17
N LYS A 261 -7.49 -0.54 33.43
CA LYS A 261 -7.61 -1.88 34.04
C LYS A 261 -8.63 -2.75 33.31
N SER A 262 -9.78 -2.17 32.96
CA SER A 262 -10.80 -2.85 32.13
C SER A 262 -10.20 -3.26 30.78
N LEU A 263 -9.42 -2.36 30.18
CA LEU A 263 -8.82 -2.59 28.88
C LEU A 263 -7.70 -3.66 28.89
N LEU A 264 -6.87 -3.70 29.94
CA LEU A 264 -5.87 -4.76 30.12
C LEU A 264 -6.55 -6.13 30.26
N GLN A 265 -7.64 -6.22 31.03
CA GLN A 265 -8.43 -7.45 31.15
C GLN A 265 -9.07 -7.88 29.82
N TRP A 266 -9.55 -6.91 29.03
CA TRP A 266 -10.07 -7.18 27.69
C TRP A 266 -8.98 -7.67 26.73
N ALA A 267 -7.77 -7.13 26.81
CA ALA A 267 -6.65 -7.51 25.94
C ALA A 267 -6.25 -9.00 26.08
N HIS A 268 -6.48 -9.61 27.25
CA HIS A 268 -6.28 -11.05 27.47
C HIS A 268 -7.44 -11.93 26.99
N LYS A 269 -8.64 -11.36 26.77
CA LYS A 269 -9.86 -12.09 26.37
C LYS A 269 -10.22 -11.92 24.89
N THR A 270 -9.74 -10.85 24.26
CA THR A 270 -10.05 -10.54 22.87
C THR A 270 -9.46 -11.56 21.90
N ARG A 271 -10.19 -11.80 20.81
CA ARG A 271 -9.79 -12.75 19.77
C ARG A 271 -8.89 -12.10 18.71
N ASP A 272 -9.24 -10.90 18.27
CA ASP A 272 -8.55 -10.22 17.16
C ASP A 272 -7.78 -8.96 17.61
N GLY A 273 -7.91 -8.56 18.88
CA GLY A 273 -7.23 -7.40 19.45
C GLY A 273 -7.68 -6.07 18.88
N SER A 274 -8.82 -6.00 18.20
CA SER A 274 -9.27 -4.80 17.51
C SER A 274 -10.06 -3.86 18.42
N ARG A 275 -9.82 -2.56 18.27
CA ARG A 275 -10.58 -1.50 18.95
C ARG A 275 -12.09 -1.59 18.69
N SER A 276 -12.52 -2.10 17.53
CA SER A 276 -13.94 -2.27 17.19
C SER A 276 -14.67 -3.28 18.07
N ASP A 277 -13.94 -4.21 18.69
CA ASP A 277 -14.53 -5.28 19.51
C ASP A 277 -14.83 -4.82 20.94
N LEU A 278 -14.45 -3.58 21.28
CA LEU A 278 -14.76 -2.96 22.56
C LEU A 278 -16.19 -2.45 22.57
N SER A 279 -16.99 -2.92 23.53
CA SER A 279 -18.37 -2.44 23.73
C SER A 279 -18.44 -0.97 24.16
N ILE A 280 -17.39 -0.47 24.82
CA ILE A 280 -17.26 0.92 25.26
C ILE A 280 -15.98 1.47 24.64
N VAL A 281 -16.10 2.54 23.86
CA VAL A 281 -14.96 3.16 23.20
C VAL A 281 -14.11 3.88 24.25
N PRO A 282 -12.83 3.51 24.42
CA PRO A 282 -11.99 4.15 25.40
C PRO A 282 -11.60 5.56 24.98
N LYS A 283 -11.23 6.40 25.97
CA LYS A 283 -10.61 7.70 25.73
C LYS A 283 -9.36 7.55 24.83
N PRO A 284 -9.12 8.46 23.88
CA PRO A 284 -7.94 8.39 23.00
C PRO A 284 -6.61 8.29 23.77
N SER A 285 -6.46 9.08 24.85
CA SER A 285 -5.27 9.08 25.71
C SER A 285 -4.99 7.71 26.36
N VAL A 286 -6.04 6.96 26.69
CA VAL A 286 -5.94 5.62 27.29
C VAL A 286 -5.63 4.58 26.22
N TRP A 287 -6.27 4.68 25.05
CA TRP A 287 -6.02 3.76 23.94
C TRP A 287 -4.59 3.86 23.40
N GLU A 288 -4.04 5.06 23.25
CA GLU A 288 -2.65 5.28 22.78
C GLU A 288 -1.62 4.55 23.65
N LYS A 289 -1.88 4.42 24.96
CA LYS A 289 -1.00 3.70 25.91
C LYS A 289 -0.88 2.21 25.61
N VAL A 290 -1.89 1.60 24.98
CA VAL A 290 -1.93 0.16 24.67
C VAL A 290 -1.85 -0.13 23.18
N ALA A 291 -2.14 0.84 22.32
CA ALA A 291 -2.25 0.66 20.88
C ALA A 291 -0.89 0.39 20.22
N CYS A 292 -0.92 -0.37 19.13
CA CYS A 292 0.26 -0.62 18.32
C CYS A 292 0.70 0.64 17.54
N GLU A 293 2.00 0.93 17.58
CA GLU A 293 2.61 2.07 16.89
C GLU A 293 3.74 1.60 15.95
N SER A 294 4.08 2.41 14.94
CA SER A 294 5.21 2.13 14.04
C SER A 294 6.55 2.22 14.75
N ASP A 295 6.72 3.29 15.53
CA ASP A 295 8.03 3.78 15.94
C ASP A 295 8.60 2.98 17.13
N ASN A 296 7.71 2.46 17.98
CA ASN A 296 8.08 1.70 19.18
C ASN A 296 7.90 0.17 19.00
N CYS A 297 7.70 -0.31 17.76
CA CYS A 297 7.48 -1.72 17.49
C CYS A 297 8.78 -2.43 17.13
N ALA A 298 9.15 -3.45 17.90
CA ALA A 298 10.31 -4.31 17.63
C ALA A 298 10.14 -5.25 16.42
N ARG A 299 8.96 -5.26 15.79
CA ARG A 299 8.60 -6.08 14.61
C ARG A 299 8.91 -7.57 14.86
N VAL A 300 9.71 -8.19 14.00
CA VAL A 300 10.09 -9.61 14.08
C VAL A 300 10.88 -9.93 15.36
N ARG A 301 11.55 -8.95 15.97
CA ARG A 301 12.28 -9.13 17.24
C ARG A 301 11.39 -9.04 18.49
N CYS A 302 10.09 -8.77 18.33
CA CYS A 302 9.16 -8.71 19.45
C CYS A 302 8.92 -10.10 20.03
N SER A 303 8.99 -10.24 21.36
CA SER A 303 8.68 -11.49 22.09
C SER A 303 7.26 -11.99 21.80
N PHE A 304 6.32 -11.09 21.53
CA PHE A 304 4.93 -11.38 21.23
C PHE A 304 4.61 -11.49 19.72
N TYR A 305 5.61 -11.57 18.82
CA TYR A 305 5.39 -11.54 17.37
C TYR A 305 4.41 -12.60 16.85
N ASN A 306 4.52 -13.84 17.35
CA ASN A 306 3.65 -14.95 16.92
C ASN A 306 2.19 -14.74 17.33
N ASN A 307 1.96 -14.11 18.49
CA ASN A 307 0.63 -13.84 19.02
C ASN A 307 0.17 -12.39 18.74
N CYS A 308 0.93 -11.63 17.94
CA CYS A 308 0.62 -10.24 17.68
C CYS A 308 -0.60 -10.12 16.77
N PHE A 309 -1.69 -9.56 17.31
CA PHE A 309 -2.95 -9.32 16.60
C PHE A 309 -2.78 -8.60 15.26
N PHE A 310 -1.97 -7.53 15.23
CA PHE A 310 -1.70 -6.79 14.00
C PHE A 310 -1.04 -7.67 12.92
N TYR A 311 -0.02 -8.47 13.28
CA TYR A 311 0.66 -9.35 12.32
C TYR A 311 -0.19 -10.57 11.93
N ASN A 312 -1.03 -11.08 12.84
CA ASN A 312 -2.04 -12.09 12.52
C ASN A 312 -3.01 -11.58 11.46
N ALA A 313 -3.59 -10.40 11.66
CA ALA A 313 -4.48 -9.77 10.68
C ALA A 313 -3.79 -9.58 9.31
N ARG A 314 -2.50 -9.18 9.30
CA ARG A 314 -1.72 -9.06 8.05
C ARG A 314 -1.52 -10.41 7.35
N ARG A 315 -1.21 -11.48 8.10
CA ARG A 315 -1.10 -12.84 7.55
C ARG A 315 -2.43 -13.32 6.97
N GLU A 316 -3.53 -13.07 7.67
CA GLU A 316 -4.87 -13.44 7.18
C GLU A 316 -5.23 -12.71 5.89
N ALA A 317 -4.90 -11.43 5.79
CA ALA A 317 -5.11 -10.60 4.61
C ALA A 317 -4.29 -11.07 3.40
N SER A 318 -3.05 -11.53 3.61
CA SER A 318 -2.22 -12.11 2.54
C SER A 318 -2.83 -13.35 1.89
N ALA A 319 -3.71 -14.05 2.60
CA ALA A 319 -4.45 -15.21 2.10
C ALA A 319 -5.89 -14.87 1.64
N ALA A 320 -6.31 -13.60 1.68
CA ALA A 320 -7.66 -13.19 1.33
C ALA A 320 -7.82 -12.99 -0.18
N ASP A 321 -9.00 -13.32 -0.71
CA ASP A 321 -9.42 -13.07 -2.09
C ASP A 321 -9.98 -11.64 -2.22
N LEU A 322 -10.69 -11.17 -1.19
CA LEU A 322 -11.26 -9.83 -1.11
C LEU A 322 -10.74 -9.10 0.12
N LEU A 323 -10.22 -7.89 -0.06
CA LEU A 323 -9.90 -7.00 1.05
C LEU A 323 -10.96 -5.91 1.13
N VAL A 324 -11.48 -5.69 2.33
CA VAL A 324 -12.27 -4.50 2.65
C VAL A 324 -11.34 -3.53 3.37
N ALA A 325 -11.27 -2.28 2.94
CA ALA A 325 -10.44 -1.24 3.57
C ALA A 325 -11.19 0.08 3.64
N ASN A 326 -10.69 1.03 4.44
CA ASN A 326 -11.13 2.42 4.31
C ASN A 326 -10.32 3.15 3.23
N HIS A 327 -10.86 4.27 2.71
CA HIS A 327 -10.15 5.09 1.73
C HIS A 327 -8.77 5.51 2.22
N HIS A 328 -8.64 5.98 3.47
CA HIS A 328 -7.35 6.40 4.00
C HIS A 328 -6.28 5.30 3.94
N LEU A 329 -6.61 4.05 4.28
CA LEU A 329 -5.65 2.95 4.23
C LEU A 329 -5.28 2.56 2.79
N LEU A 330 -6.24 2.60 1.86
CA LEU A 330 -5.96 2.37 0.44
C LEU A 330 -5.06 3.45 -0.14
N PHE A 331 -5.35 4.73 0.14
CA PHE A 331 -4.56 5.85 -0.38
C PHE A 331 -3.17 5.93 0.25
N ALA A 332 -3.03 5.59 1.55
CA ALA A 332 -1.73 5.39 2.17
C ALA A 332 -0.91 4.30 1.46
N ASP A 333 -1.55 3.20 1.06
CA ASP A 333 -0.89 2.11 0.34
C ASP A 333 -0.46 2.54 -1.06
N LEU A 334 -1.35 3.22 -1.79
CA LEU A 334 -1.06 3.75 -3.13
C LEU A 334 0.08 4.78 -3.12
N ALA A 335 0.16 5.64 -2.10
CA ALA A 335 1.26 6.58 -1.93
C ALA A 335 2.61 5.85 -1.80
N VAL A 336 2.70 4.87 -0.89
CA VAL A 336 3.91 4.05 -0.71
C VAL A 336 4.29 3.29 -1.99
N ARG A 337 3.31 2.74 -2.71
CA ARG A 337 3.53 2.03 -3.98
C ARG A 337 4.06 2.96 -5.08
N SER A 338 3.55 4.19 -5.14
CA SER A 338 3.98 5.17 -6.13
C SER A 338 5.44 5.58 -5.94
N GLU A 339 5.91 5.67 -4.68
CA GLU A 339 7.31 5.97 -4.35
C GLU A 339 8.25 4.79 -4.65
N THR A 340 7.79 3.56 -4.42
CA THR A 340 8.62 2.34 -4.58
C THR A 340 8.62 1.77 -5.98
N GLY A 341 7.67 2.17 -6.85
CA GLY A 341 7.57 1.70 -8.23
C GLY A 341 7.05 0.26 -8.39
N SER A 342 6.73 -0.44 -7.29
CA SER A 342 6.23 -1.83 -7.30
C SER A 342 4.79 -1.93 -6.83
N TYR A 343 3.87 -2.19 -7.77
CA TYR A 343 2.45 -2.37 -7.49
C TYR A 343 2.06 -3.81 -7.14
N THR A 344 3.00 -4.75 -7.29
CA THR A 344 2.78 -6.18 -7.01
C THR A 344 3.25 -6.59 -5.61
N ASP A 345 4.24 -5.88 -5.06
CA ASP A 345 4.81 -6.24 -3.75
C ASP A 345 3.89 -5.88 -2.58
N ALA A 346 4.09 -6.52 -1.44
CA ALA A 346 3.35 -6.16 -0.23
C ALA A 346 3.90 -4.83 0.32
N ALA A 347 3.08 -3.76 0.27
CA ALA A 347 3.37 -2.50 0.93
C ALA A 347 2.61 -2.45 2.27
N ILE A 348 1.54 -1.66 2.34
CA ILE A 348 0.59 -1.72 3.45
C ILE A 348 -0.36 -2.89 3.16
N LEU A 349 -1.09 -2.85 2.04
CA LEU A 349 -1.97 -3.93 1.61
C LEU A 349 -1.18 -5.01 0.84
N PRO A 350 -1.58 -6.28 0.93
CA PRO A 350 -1.14 -7.32 0.00
C PRO A 350 -1.42 -6.93 -1.45
N GLY A 351 -0.61 -7.42 -2.40
CA GLY A 351 -0.82 -7.13 -3.83
C GLY A 351 -2.23 -7.49 -4.32
N TYR A 352 -2.81 -6.63 -5.16
CA TYR A 352 -4.18 -6.74 -5.68
C TYR A 352 -4.22 -6.26 -7.14
N SER A 353 -5.25 -6.68 -7.89
CA SER A 353 -5.35 -6.36 -9.33
C SER A 353 -6.56 -5.49 -9.72
N ARG A 354 -7.54 -5.34 -8.82
CA ARG A 354 -8.75 -4.53 -9.05
C ARG A 354 -9.13 -3.79 -7.77
N ILE A 355 -9.69 -2.60 -7.94
CA ILE A 355 -10.17 -1.74 -6.86
C ILE A 355 -11.62 -1.36 -7.14
N ILE A 356 -12.45 -1.38 -6.10
CA ILE A 356 -13.77 -0.77 -6.07
C ILE A 356 -13.75 0.33 -5.01
N LEU A 357 -14.13 1.55 -5.41
CA LEU A 357 -14.27 2.70 -4.51
C LEU A 357 -15.77 2.93 -4.28
N ASP A 358 -16.25 2.57 -3.10
CA ASP A 358 -17.62 2.86 -2.67
C ASP A 358 -17.67 4.23 -1.99
N GLU A 359 -18.74 4.99 -2.16
CA GLU A 359 -18.83 6.40 -1.72
C GLU A 359 -17.66 7.27 -2.21
N ALA A 360 -17.31 7.09 -3.49
CA ALA A 360 -16.15 7.70 -4.15
C ALA A 360 -16.13 9.24 -4.15
N HIS A 361 -17.23 9.90 -3.77
CA HIS A 361 -17.25 11.36 -3.60
C HIS A 361 -16.26 11.85 -2.53
N ASN A 362 -15.89 11.01 -1.56
CA ASN A 362 -14.90 11.36 -0.52
C ASN A 362 -13.45 11.12 -0.96
N VAL A 363 -13.24 10.51 -2.14
CA VAL A 363 -11.92 10.06 -2.57
C VAL A 363 -11.02 11.25 -2.91
N GLU A 364 -11.56 12.34 -3.43
CA GLU A 364 -10.76 13.52 -3.82
C GLU A 364 -10.03 14.14 -2.61
N ASP A 365 -10.76 14.36 -1.51
CA ASP A 365 -10.17 14.94 -0.30
C ASP A 365 -9.12 13.98 0.30
N VAL A 366 -9.42 12.69 0.38
CA VAL A 366 -8.47 11.68 0.89
C VAL A 366 -7.23 11.58 0.00
N ALA A 367 -7.39 11.62 -1.32
CA ALA A 367 -6.28 11.61 -2.25
C ALA A 367 -5.39 12.85 -2.06
N THR A 368 -6.01 14.02 -1.86
CA THR A 368 -5.29 15.27 -1.61
C THR A 368 -4.47 15.21 -0.33
N ASP A 369 -4.98 14.58 0.73
CA ASP A 369 -4.25 14.42 1.99
C ASP A 369 -3.00 13.53 1.86
N TYR A 370 -3.07 12.46 1.06
CA TYR A 370 -1.96 11.48 0.94
C TYR A 370 -0.96 11.79 -0.17
N PHE A 371 -1.40 12.40 -1.27
CA PHE A 371 -0.52 12.79 -2.38
C PHE A 371 -0.08 14.26 -2.28
N GLY A 372 -0.70 15.04 -1.40
CA GLY A 372 -0.34 16.43 -1.13
C GLY A 372 0.65 16.57 0.03
N THR A 373 1.29 17.74 0.11
CA THR A 373 2.07 18.15 1.28
C THR A 373 1.29 19.19 2.06
N GLN A 374 1.03 18.95 3.34
CA GLN A 374 0.34 19.90 4.20
C GLN A 374 1.32 20.61 5.15
N LEU A 375 1.28 21.94 5.15
CA LEU A 375 1.97 22.78 6.11
C LEU A 375 0.94 23.58 6.90
N SER A 376 1.02 23.57 8.23
CA SER A 376 0.15 24.38 9.09
C SER A 376 0.95 25.22 10.07
N ARG A 377 0.48 26.44 10.34
CA ARG A 377 1.05 27.34 11.35
C ARG A 377 1.22 26.61 12.68
N ARG A 378 0.14 25.97 13.14
CA ARG A 378 0.13 25.21 14.40
C ARG A 378 1.13 24.06 14.38
N GLY A 379 1.20 23.29 13.30
CA GLY A 379 2.11 22.14 13.18
C GLY A 379 3.59 22.56 13.23
N LEU A 380 3.97 23.60 12.48
CA LEU A 380 5.32 24.14 12.49
C LEU A 380 5.70 24.73 13.85
N LEU A 381 4.81 25.51 14.46
CA LEU A 381 5.05 26.07 15.80
C LEU A 381 5.12 24.98 16.88
N GLN A 382 4.32 23.91 16.78
CA GLN A 382 4.42 22.75 17.67
C GLN A 382 5.76 22.03 17.50
N LEU A 383 6.24 21.84 16.26
CA LEU A 383 7.54 21.25 15.98
C LEU A 383 8.67 22.10 16.57
N LEU A 384 8.63 23.43 16.40
CA LEU A 384 9.56 24.36 17.03
C LEU A 384 9.43 24.36 18.57
N GLY A 385 8.22 24.17 19.09
CA GLY A 385 7.91 24.02 20.51
C GLY A 385 8.51 22.77 21.16
N ARG A 386 8.73 21.69 20.38
CA ARG A 386 9.44 20.50 20.87
C ARG A 386 10.89 20.80 21.21
N PHE A 387 11.56 21.71 20.49
CA PHE A 387 12.92 22.13 20.82
C PHE A 387 12.96 23.00 22.07
N TYR A 388 12.05 23.95 22.18
CA TYR A 388 11.97 24.89 23.28
C TYR A 388 10.57 25.50 23.46
N SER A 389 10.11 25.56 24.70
CA SER A 389 8.85 26.19 25.10
C SER A 389 9.03 26.86 26.47
N LEU A 390 8.56 28.11 26.56
CA LEU A 390 8.34 28.82 27.81
C LEU A 390 6.86 28.74 28.18
N ARG A 391 6.56 28.23 29.38
CA ARG A 391 5.21 28.29 29.95
C ARG A 391 5.22 29.17 31.19
N GLU A 392 4.48 30.27 31.14
CA GLU A 392 4.28 31.20 32.25
C GLU A 392 3.06 30.82 33.10
N LYS A 393 3.02 29.59 33.62
CA LYS A 393 2.05 29.23 34.67
C LYS A 393 2.77 28.97 35.97
N GLU A 394 2.69 29.96 36.87
CA GLU A 394 3.17 30.03 38.28
C GLU A 394 4.69 29.86 38.53
N LYS A 395 5.43 29.15 37.68
CA LYS A 395 6.90 29.13 37.64
C LYS A 395 7.38 29.04 36.20
N VAL A 396 8.28 29.94 35.79
CA VAL A 396 8.97 29.84 34.50
C VAL A 396 9.75 28.53 34.48
N ARG A 397 9.24 27.56 33.72
CA ARG A 397 9.92 26.29 33.48
C ARG A 397 10.16 26.17 31.99
N GLU A 398 11.44 26.20 31.63
CA GLU A 398 11.90 25.84 30.30
C GLU A 398 11.59 24.36 30.05
N ARG A 399 10.88 24.07 28.96
CA ARG A 399 10.58 22.71 28.52
C ARG A 399 11.04 22.52 27.08
N GLY A 400 11.34 21.28 26.70
CA GLY A 400 11.75 20.92 25.35
C GLY A 400 13.03 20.10 25.31
N LEU A 401 13.42 19.69 24.11
CA LEU A 401 14.60 18.86 23.85
C LEU A 401 15.90 19.58 24.22
N LEU A 402 16.00 20.90 24.01
CA LEU A 402 17.21 21.66 24.32
C LEU A 402 17.46 21.77 25.84
N PRO A 403 16.50 22.20 26.68
CA PRO A 403 16.67 22.15 28.14
C PRO A 403 16.90 20.73 28.68
N TYR A 404 16.21 19.73 28.12
CA TYR A 404 16.41 18.32 28.49
C TYR A 404 17.83 17.83 28.22
N LEU A 405 18.37 18.14 27.03
CA LEU A 405 19.74 17.81 26.65
C LEU A 405 20.74 18.45 27.62
N LEU A 406 20.59 19.75 27.92
CA LEU A 406 21.48 20.46 28.86
C LEU A 406 21.42 19.85 30.27
N ALA A 407 20.23 19.50 30.76
CA ALA A 407 20.05 18.86 32.05
C ALA A 407 20.69 17.45 32.10
N LYS A 408 20.54 16.66 31.03
CA LYS A 408 21.16 15.34 30.91
C LYS A 408 22.69 15.43 30.84
N LEU A 409 23.24 16.35 30.03
CA LEU A 409 24.68 16.57 29.92
C LEU A 409 25.30 16.97 31.26
N LYS A 410 24.61 17.81 32.05
CA LYS A 410 25.05 18.18 33.41
C LYS A 410 25.12 16.97 34.36
N GLY A 411 24.29 15.95 34.14
CA GLY A 411 24.27 14.72 34.94
C GLY A 411 25.27 13.65 34.52
N VAL A 412 25.99 13.81 33.40
CA VAL A 412 27.00 12.85 32.94
C VAL A 412 28.26 12.97 33.81
N LYS A 413 28.66 11.88 34.46
CA LYS A 413 29.90 11.83 35.24
C LYS A 413 31.12 11.97 34.30
N GLY A 414 32.01 12.90 34.61
CA GLY A 414 33.27 13.09 33.87
C GLY A 414 33.18 13.98 32.63
N ILE A 415 32.09 14.74 32.46
CA ILE A 415 32.00 15.70 31.35
C ILE A 415 32.99 16.85 31.55
N ASP A 416 33.76 17.21 30.52
CA ASP A 416 34.64 18.38 30.55
C ASP A 416 33.80 19.66 30.68
N LEU A 417 34.06 20.44 31.72
CA LEU A 417 33.40 21.72 31.99
C LEU A 417 33.56 22.72 30.83
N LYS A 418 34.69 22.70 30.12
CA LYS A 418 34.91 23.55 28.94
C LYS A 418 34.03 23.13 27.76
N LEU A 419 33.84 21.83 27.57
CA LEU A 419 32.96 21.31 26.53
C LEU A 419 31.49 21.63 26.87
N TYR A 420 31.08 21.40 28.13
CA TYR A 420 29.73 21.74 28.59
C TYR A 420 29.44 23.24 28.42
N SER A 421 30.36 24.13 28.84
CA SER A 421 30.16 25.57 28.71
C SER A 421 30.07 26.03 27.25
N ARG A 422 30.86 25.43 26.35
CA ARG A 422 30.76 25.68 24.91
C ARG A 422 29.41 25.23 24.33
N ILE A 423 28.94 24.03 24.68
CA ILE A 423 27.62 23.53 24.25
C ILE A 423 26.50 24.42 24.81
N TYR A 424 26.55 24.74 26.09
CA TYR A 424 25.59 25.61 26.74
C TYR A 424 25.52 26.98 26.06
N SER A 425 26.67 27.61 25.81
CA SER A 425 26.77 28.89 25.11
C SER A 425 26.20 28.80 23.69
N HIS A 426 26.49 27.72 22.96
CA HIS A 426 25.95 27.53 21.61
C HIS A 426 24.42 27.36 21.61
N VAL A 427 23.87 26.59 22.55
CA VAL A 427 22.42 26.42 22.69
C VAL A 427 21.75 27.76 23.03
N GLN A 428 22.27 28.48 24.02
CA GLN A 428 21.68 29.73 24.51
C GLN A 428 21.83 30.89 23.52
N ASN A 429 23.00 31.04 22.89
CA ASN A 429 23.31 32.22 22.08
C ASN A 429 23.08 32.03 20.58
N GLN A 430 22.91 30.79 20.10
CA GLN A 430 22.70 30.53 18.68
C GLN A 430 21.40 29.77 18.42
N LEU A 431 21.21 28.60 19.02
CA LEU A 431 20.05 27.75 18.71
C LEU A 431 18.72 28.34 19.20
N LEU A 432 18.66 28.84 20.43
CA LEU A 432 17.43 29.46 20.95
C LEU A 432 17.03 30.72 20.16
N PRO A 433 17.92 31.70 19.90
CA PRO A 433 17.59 32.85 19.05
C PRO A 433 17.20 32.47 17.62
N LEU A 434 17.86 31.47 17.03
CA LEU A 434 17.51 30.98 15.70
C LEU A 434 16.10 30.38 15.69
N ARG A 435 15.76 29.55 16.68
CA ARG A 435 14.43 28.98 16.84
C ARG A 435 13.36 30.07 16.97
N GLU A 436 13.58 31.10 17.78
CA GLU A 436 12.64 32.23 17.92
C GLU A 436 12.48 32.99 16.60
N ARG A 437 13.58 33.21 15.86
CA ARG A 437 13.53 33.86 14.55
C ARG A 437 12.72 33.04 13.53
N VAL A 438 12.90 31.72 13.50
CA VAL A 438 12.12 30.84 12.64
C VAL A 438 10.65 30.83 13.07
N ALA A 439 10.36 30.79 14.37
CA ALA A 439 8.98 30.87 14.88
C ALA A 439 8.29 32.18 14.47
N GLY A 440 9.00 33.31 14.58
CA GLY A 440 8.51 34.61 14.12
C GLY A 440 8.30 34.67 12.61
N GLY A 441 9.25 34.13 11.82
CA GLY A 441 9.12 34.03 10.36
C GLY A 441 7.94 33.15 9.92
N VAL A 442 7.72 32.02 10.58
CA VAL A 442 6.56 31.14 10.33
C VAL A 442 5.26 31.89 10.62
N SER A 443 5.14 32.55 11.77
CA SER A 443 3.94 33.34 12.09
C SER A 443 3.70 34.44 11.06
N GLY A 444 4.74 35.22 10.73
CA GLY A 444 4.64 36.30 9.75
C GLY A 444 4.24 35.82 8.35
N LEU A 445 4.81 34.71 7.87
CA LEU A 445 4.42 34.11 6.59
C LEU A 445 2.94 33.72 6.58
N PHE A 446 2.48 33.03 7.62
CA PHE A 446 1.07 32.62 7.68
C PHE A 446 0.12 33.80 7.89
N ASP A 447 0.56 34.91 8.50
CA ASP A 447 -0.23 36.15 8.61
C ASP A 447 -0.39 36.81 7.23
N GLN A 448 0.69 36.89 6.46
CA GLN A 448 0.66 37.38 5.08
C GLN A 448 -0.23 36.53 4.18
N LEU A 449 -0.11 35.20 4.26
CA LEU A 449 -0.97 34.27 3.54
C LEU A 449 -2.45 34.45 3.93
N SER A 450 -2.75 34.56 5.23
CA SER A 450 -4.13 34.78 5.70
C SER A 450 -4.70 36.07 5.13
N ALA A 451 -3.95 37.17 5.20
CA ALA A 451 -4.39 38.47 4.67
C ALA A 451 -4.62 38.45 3.15
N TYR A 452 -3.76 37.77 2.39
CA TYR A 452 -3.90 37.61 0.94
C TYR A 452 -5.17 36.81 0.58
N PHE A 453 -5.45 35.73 1.32
CA PHE A 453 -6.62 34.90 1.04
C PHE A 453 -7.93 35.52 1.55
N GLU A 454 -7.90 36.26 2.66
CA GLU A 454 -9.06 37.03 3.14
C GLU A 454 -9.46 38.13 2.17
N SER A 455 -8.51 38.85 1.57
CA SER A 455 -8.81 39.88 0.57
C SER A 455 -9.44 39.32 -0.72
N SER A 456 -9.20 38.04 -1.01
CA SER A 456 -9.73 37.31 -2.16
C SER A 456 -11.06 36.60 -1.88
N ARG A 457 -11.58 36.68 -0.64
CA ARG A 457 -12.74 35.91 -0.18
C ARG A 457 -14.05 36.60 -0.60
N LYS A 458 -14.97 35.84 -1.21
CA LYS A 458 -16.31 36.32 -1.62
C LYS A 458 -17.40 36.05 -0.58
N GLU A 459 -17.24 35.05 0.28
CA GLU A 459 -18.23 34.65 1.30
C GLU A 459 -17.55 34.30 2.64
N GLU A 460 -18.11 34.81 3.75
CA GLU A 460 -17.65 34.52 5.11
C GLU A 460 -18.03 33.08 5.54
N GLY A 461 -17.12 32.41 6.26
CA GLY A 461 -17.35 31.10 6.88
C GLY A 461 -17.06 29.87 6.01
N ALA A 462 -16.98 29.99 4.69
CA ALA A 462 -16.66 28.86 3.79
C ALA A 462 -15.15 28.57 3.70
N GLU A 463 -14.77 27.31 3.51
CA GLU A 463 -13.39 26.93 3.18
C GLU A 463 -12.97 27.56 1.84
N LEU A 464 -11.82 28.25 1.81
CA LEU A 464 -11.29 28.85 0.60
C LEU A 464 -10.28 27.90 -0.07
N LYS A 465 -10.71 27.22 -1.14
CA LYS A 465 -9.82 26.40 -1.98
C LYS A 465 -9.34 27.24 -3.18
N VAL A 466 -8.06 27.63 -3.19
CA VAL A 466 -7.44 28.37 -4.31
C VAL A 466 -6.54 27.44 -5.11
N ARG A 467 -6.82 27.33 -6.41
CA ARG A 467 -6.00 26.54 -7.33
C ARG A 467 -4.94 27.43 -7.98
N PHE A 468 -3.68 27.14 -7.75
CA PHE A 468 -2.57 27.80 -8.43
C PHE A 468 -2.41 27.22 -9.83
N THR A 469 -2.81 27.97 -10.86
CA THR A 469 -2.53 27.62 -12.26
C THR A 469 -1.17 28.19 -12.67
N PRO A 470 -0.55 27.67 -13.76
CA PRO A 470 0.66 28.27 -14.31
C PRO A 470 0.52 29.77 -14.62
N GLU A 471 -0.67 30.25 -15.00
CA GLU A 471 -0.89 31.69 -15.21
C GLU A 471 -0.82 32.51 -13.91
N ILE A 472 -1.29 31.94 -12.79
CA ILE A 472 -1.22 32.57 -11.46
C ILE A 472 0.22 32.53 -10.92
N LEU A 473 0.91 31.39 -11.09
CA LEU A 473 2.31 31.25 -10.66
C LEU A 473 3.27 32.09 -11.51
N GLY A 474 2.91 32.40 -12.76
CA GLY A 474 3.70 33.24 -13.68
C GLY A 474 3.55 34.74 -13.47
N ARG A 475 2.65 35.19 -12.58
CA ARG A 475 2.49 36.60 -12.19
C ARG A 475 2.65 36.74 -10.67
N PRO A 476 3.90 36.80 -10.17
CA PRO A 476 4.16 37.12 -8.79
C PRO A 476 3.95 38.63 -8.60
N GLU A 477 2.69 39.07 -8.52
CA GLU A 477 2.36 40.41 -8.03
C GLU A 477 2.40 40.44 -6.50
#